data_AF-A0A527ZWE6-F1
#
_entry.id   AF-A0A527ZWE6-F1
#
_cell.length_a   1.000
_cell.length_b   1.000
_cell.length_c   1.000
_cell.angle_alpha   90.00
_cell.angle_beta   90.00
_cell.angle_gamma   90.00
#
_symmetry.space_group_name_H-M   'P 1'
#
loop_
_entity.id
_entity.type
_entity.pdbx_description
1 polymer ?
#
loop_
_entity_poly.entity_id
_entity_poly.type
_entity_poly.pdbx_seq_one_letter_code
_entity_poly.pdbx_strand_id
1 'polypeptide(L)'
;ILLMVLFAGGSFYDWFPLRGITSDNWDQLSWPARIVDYLWHMTLPLTALVLSAFATTTLLTKNSFLEEIRKQYVVTARAKGLSERQVLYGHVFRNAMLIVVAGFPGAFISAFFTGSLLIENIFSLDGLGLLGFRSVVERDYPVVFANLYIFSLLGLIVGLLSDLIYTWVDPRIDFERRDV
;
A
#
# COMPACT_ATOMS: atom_id res chain seq x y z
N ILE A 1 -9.09 -8.95 12.02
CA ILE A 1 -9.86 -9.70 13.04
C ILE A 1 -10.25 -8.80 14.21
N LEU A 2 -9.30 -8.24 14.99
CA LEU A 2 -9.63 -7.34 16.12
C LEU A 2 -10.56 -6.17 15.72
N LEU A 3 -10.28 -5.49 14.61
CA LEU A 3 -11.12 -4.40 14.10
C LEU A 3 -12.56 -4.85 13.78
N MET A 4 -12.73 -6.05 13.22
CA MET A 4 -14.05 -6.59 12.91
C MET A 4 -14.83 -6.90 14.20
N VAL A 5 -14.19 -7.52 15.19
CA VAL A 5 -14.84 -7.87 16.47
C VAL A 5 -15.29 -6.61 17.21
N LEU A 6 -14.52 -5.52 17.12
CA LEU A 6 -14.76 -4.30 17.89
C LEU A 6 -15.79 -3.37 17.23
N PHE A 7 -15.80 -3.28 15.89
CA PHE A 7 -16.59 -2.27 15.15
C PHE A 7 -17.69 -2.83 14.24
N ALA A 8 -17.74 -4.15 14.04
CA ALA A 8 -18.79 -4.80 13.26
C ALA A 8 -19.45 -5.97 14.01
N GLY A 9 -18.87 -6.44 15.12
CA GLY A 9 -19.19 -7.72 15.75
C GLY A 9 -20.50 -7.84 16.54
N GLY A 10 -21.33 -6.79 16.70
CA GLY A 10 -22.51 -6.83 17.58
C GLY A 10 -22.21 -6.72 19.07
N SER A 11 -20.94 -6.89 19.49
CA SER A 11 -20.55 -7.00 20.90
C SER A 11 -20.18 -5.67 21.55
N PHE A 12 -19.75 -4.66 20.78
CA PHE A 12 -19.27 -3.38 21.33
C PHE A 12 -19.81 -2.19 20.53
N TYR A 13 -19.39 -2.03 19.28
CA TYR A 13 -19.85 -0.97 18.38
C TYR A 13 -20.29 -1.58 17.04
N ASP A 14 -21.49 -1.23 16.57
CA ASP A 14 -22.07 -1.67 15.29
C ASP A 14 -22.09 -0.52 14.28
N TRP A 15 -20.91 0.06 14.07
CA TRP A 15 -20.78 1.19 13.15
C TRP A 15 -20.63 0.76 11.70
N PHE A 16 -20.13 -0.47 11.48
CA PHE A 16 -19.85 -0.98 10.16
C PHE A 16 -20.46 -2.35 9.92
N PRO A 17 -20.85 -2.64 8.67
CA PRO A 17 -21.37 -3.94 8.30
C PRO A 17 -20.29 -5.02 8.41
N LEU A 18 -20.73 -6.21 8.83
CA LEU A 18 -19.86 -7.38 9.02
C LEU A 18 -19.28 -7.93 7.72
N ARG A 19 -20.04 -7.82 6.63
CA ARG A 19 -19.81 -8.48 5.34
C ARG A 19 -20.44 -7.69 4.21
N GLY A 20 -19.89 -7.89 3.00
CA GLY A 20 -20.44 -7.34 1.76
C GLY A 20 -19.92 -5.94 1.42
N ILE A 21 -20.12 -5.57 0.15
CA ILE A 21 -19.69 -4.29 -0.44
C ILE A 21 -20.81 -3.25 -0.55
N THR A 22 -22.06 -3.64 -0.30
CA THR A 22 -23.27 -2.81 -0.46
C THR A 22 -24.32 -3.20 0.57
N SER A 23 -25.11 -2.23 1.01
CA SER A 23 -26.29 -2.47 1.85
C SER A 23 -27.42 -3.17 1.07
N ASP A 24 -28.29 -3.90 1.77
CA ASP A 24 -29.43 -4.63 1.17
C ASP A 24 -30.42 -3.71 0.42
N ASN A 25 -30.39 -2.40 0.68
CA ASN A 25 -31.23 -1.39 0.03
C ASN A 25 -30.56 -0.67 -1.15
N TRP A 26 -29.41 -1.17 -1.64
CA TRP A 26 -28.61 -0.55 -2.71
C TRP A 26 -29.41 -0.11 -3.94
N ASP A 27 -30.33 -0.96 -4.38
CA ASP A 27 -31.11 -0.72 -5.60
C ASP A 27 -32.07 0.48 -5.47
N GLN A 28 -32.45 0.85 -4.26
CA GLN A 28 -33.37 1.96 -3.97
C GLN A 28 -32.64 3.29 -3.66
N LEU A 29 -31.32 3.26 -3.50
CA LEU A 29 -30.50 4.42 -3.16
C LEU A 29 -30.25 5.32 -4.37
N SER A 30 -30.26 6.64 -4.14
CA SER A 30 -29.83 7.64 -5.13
C SER A 30 -28.34 7.50 -5.44
N TRP A 31 -27.91 7.94 -6.64
CA TRP A 31 -26.51 7.81 -7.09
C TRP A 31 -25.46 8.35 -6.09
N PRO A 32 -25.65 9.51 -5.41
CA PRO A 32 -24.73 9.97 -4.38
C PRO A 32 -24.72 9.08 -3.13
N ALA A 33 -25.89 8.58 -2.74
CA ALA A 33 -26.03 7.73 -1.56
C ALA A 33 -25.39 6.35 -1.76
N ARG A 34 -25.40 5.84 -3.00
CA ARG A 34 -24.65 4.65 -3.40
C ARG A 34 -23.13 4.82 -3.21
N ILE A 35 -22.56 5.97 -3.61
CA ILE A 35 -21.12 6.22 -3.42
C ILE A 35 -20.75 6.23 -1.94
N VAL A 36 -21.55 6.90 -1.10
CA VAL A 36 -21.31 6.96 0.35
C VAL A 36 -21.42 5.57 0.98
N ASP A 37 -22.44 4.81 0.61
CA ASP A 37 -22.63 3.44 1.12
C ASP A 37 -21.43 2.55 0.76
N TYR A 38 -20.95 2.62 -0.48
CA TYR A 38 -19.77 1.87 -0.92
C TYR A 38 -18.49 2.25 -0.16
N LEU A 39 -18.23 3.55 0.02
CA LEU A 39 -17.07 4.03 0.79
C LEU A 39 -17.17 3.61 2.26
N TRP A 40 -18.37 3.60 2.84
CA TRP A 40 -18.60 3.16 4.22
C TRP A 40 -18.25 1.68 4.40
N HIS A 41 -18.67 0.82 3.48
CA HIS A 41 -18.34 -0.61 3.49
C HIS A 41 -16.84 -0.87 3.26
N MET A 42 -16.17 -0.04 2.45
CA MET A 42 -14.72 -0.16 2.20
C MET A 42 -13.83 0.38 3.33
N THR A 43 -14.36 1.20 4.24
CA THR A 43 -13.55 1.89 5.26
C THR A 43 -12.84 0.89 6.19
N LEU A 44 -13.52 -0.16 6.65
CA LEU A 44 -12.92 -1.17 7.54
C LEU A 44 -11.84 -2.02 6.84
N PRO A 45 -12.09 -2.61 5.65
CA PRO A 45 -11.06 -3.32 4.90
C PRO A 45 -9.83 -2.45 4.60
N LEU A 46 -10.04 -1.20 4.16
CA LEU A 46 -8.94 -0.29 3.83
C LEU A 46 -8.13 0.12 5.05
N THR A 47 -8.78 0.45 6.17
CA THR A 47 -8.07 0.81 7.41
C THR A 47 -7.27 -0.38 7.95
N ALA A 48 -7.80 -1.60 7.86
CA ALA A 48 -7.06 -2.81 8.23
C ALA A 48 -5.81 -3.00 7.35
N LEU A 49 -5.91 -2.78 6.04
CA LEU A 49 -4.78 -2.84 5.11
C LEU A 49 -3.73 -1.77 5.44
N VAL A 50 -4.16 -0.52 5.63
CA VAL A 50 -3.28 0.61 5.95
C VAL A 50 -2.56 0.38 7.27
N LEU A 51 -3.26 -0.05 8.34
CA LEU A 51 -2.67 -0.31 9.65
C LEU A 51 -1.59 -1.41 9.59
N SER A 52 -1.80 -2.44 8.77
CA SER A 52 -0.82 -3.52 8.58
C SER A 52 0.49 -3.00 7.95
N ALA A 53 0.41 -2.08 6.98
CA ALA A 53 1.59 -1.51 6.33
C ALA A 53 2.19 -0.34 7.11
N PHE A 54 1.40 0.33 7.96
CA PHE A 54 1.78 1.55 8.66
C PHE A 54 2.95 1.35 9.62
N ALA A 55 2.93 0.27 10.42
CA ALA A 55 3.97 -0.01 11.40
C ALA A 55 5.35 -0.18 10.73
N THR A 56 5.42 -1.02 9.70
CA THR A 56 6.65 -1.28 8.93
C THR A 56 7.13 -0.03 8.21
N THR A 57 6.23 0.68 7.53
CA THR A 57 6.58 1.91 6.79
C THR A 57 7.10 3.00 7.71
N THR A 58 6.50 3.18 8.89
CA THR A 58 6.92 4.17 9.88
C THR A 58 8.31 3.84 10.43
N LEU A 59 8.57 2.58 10.76
CA LEU A 59 9.89 2.14 11.26
C LEU A 59 10.97 2.29 10.19
N LEU A 60 10.70 1.87 8.96
CA LEU A 60 11.63 2.02 7.82
C LEU A 60 11.93 3.49 7.55
N THR A 61 10.90 4.34 7.53
CA THR A 61 11.06 5.78 7.32
C THR A 61 11.91 6.39 8.44
N LYS A 62 11.58 6.11 9.72
CA LYS A 62 12.34 6.63 10.86
C LYS A 62 13.81 6.21 10.79
N ASN A 63 14.08 4.94 10.50
CA ASN A 63 15.45 4.43 10.43
C ASN A 63 16.22 5.07 9.27
N SER A 64 15.61 5.18 8.09
CA SER A 64 16.22 5.82 6.92
C SER A 64 16.61 7.26 7.22
N PHE A 65 15.74 8.04 7.88
CA PHE A 65 16.06 9.41 8.28
C PHE A 65 17.19 9.48 9.32
N LEU A 66 17.22 8.57 10.30
CA LEU A 66 18.26 8.54 11.34
C LEU A 66 19.64 8.19 10.78
N GLU A 67 19.72 7.27 9.82
CA GLU A 67 20.96 6.96 9.11
C GLU A 67 21.44 8.15 8.29
N GLU A 68 20.51 8.83 7.61
CA GLU A 68 20.82 9.90 6.68
C GLU A 68 21.31 11.17 7.38
N ILE A 69 20.78 11.48 8.57
CA ILE A 69 21.24 12.59 9.43
C ILE A 69 22.69 12.40 9.90
N ARG A 70 23.17 11.16 10.04
CA ARG A 70 24.52 10.86 10.55
C ARG A 70 25.61 10.92 9.48
N LYS A 71 25.26 11.14 8.21
CA LYS A 71 26.22 11.16 7.10
C LYS A 71 27.03 12.47 7.05
N GLN A 72 28.26 12.38 6.54
CA GLN A 72 29.22 13.51 6.49
C GLN A 72 28.73 14.71 5.66
N TYR A 73 27.89 14.49 4.64
CA TYR A 73 27.36 15.60 3.85
C TYR A 73 26.40 16.48 4.67
N VAL A 74 25.73 15.95 5.69
CA VAL A 74 24.85 16.70 6.61
C VAL A 74 25.69 17.60 7.50
N VAL A 75 26.80 17.08 8.02
CA VAL A 75 27.77 17.87 8.82
C VAL A 75 28.35 18.99 7.97
N THR A 76 28.70 18.70 6.72
CA THR A 76 29.22 19.70 5.77
C THR A 76 28.17 20.76 5.44
N ALA A 77 26.90 20.37 5.24
CA ALA A 77 25.81 21.30 5.00
C ALA A 77 25.57 22.24 6.19
N ARG A 78 25.64 21.72 7.43
CA ARG A 78 25.60 22.54 8.65
C ARG A 78 26.80 23.48 8.76
N ALA A 79 28.01 23.00 8.46
CA ALA A 79 29.23 23.82 8.46
C ALA A 79 29.19 24.98 7.44
N LYS A 80 28.43 24.82 6.35
CA LYS A 80 28.17 25.89 5.37
C LYS A 80 27.15 26.94 5.84
N GLY A 81 26.59 26.80 7.04
CA GLY A 81 25.63 27.77 7.62
C GLY A 81 24.18 27.54 7.21
N LEU A 82 23.83 26.39 6.62
CA LEU A 82 22.44 26.07 6.31
C LEU A 82 21.63 25.84 7.58
N SER A 83 20.38 26.34 7.60
CA SER A 83 19.44 26.09 8.69
C SER A 83 19.03 24.62 8.75
N GLU A 84 18.65 24.12 9.93
CA GLU A 84 18.23 22.71 10.08
C GLU A 84 17.08 22.33 9.15
N ARG A 85 16.14 23.24 8.88
CA ARG A 85 15.04 23.02 7.93
C ARG A 85 15.54 22.86 6.50
N GLN A 86 16.51 23.66 6.07
CA GLN A 86 17.09 23.55 4.72
C GLN A 86 17.85 22.23 4.56
N VAL A 87 18.60 21.81 5.60
CA VAL A 87 19.32 20.53 5.58
C VAL A 87 18.33 19.36 5.60
N LEU A 88 17.28 19.43 6.41
CA LEU A 88 16.26 18.39 6.51
C LEU A 88 15.51 18.21 5.19
N TYR A 89 14.85 19.25 4.67
CA TYR A 89 14.01 19.13 3.47
C TYR A 89 14.82 19.07 2.17
N GLY A 90 15.96 19.75 2.10
CA GLY A 90 16.76 19.85 0.88
C GLY A 90 17.73 18.69 0.67
N HIS A 91 18.29 18.12 1.75
CA HIS A 91 19.32 17.09 1.66
C HIS A 91 18.86 15.75 2.25
N VAL A 92 18.42 15.74 3.51
CA VAL A 92 18.10 14.49 4.22
C VAL A 92 16.82 13.85 3.69
N PHE A 93 15.75 14.63 3.51
CA PHE A 93 14.43 14.13 3.11
C PHE A 93 14.47 13.44 1.76
N ARG A 94 15.08 14.08 0.76
CA ARG A 94 15.20 13.53 -0.60
C ARG A 94 15.93 12.18 -0.59
N ASN A 95 17.04 12.09 0.13
CA ASN A 95 17.85 10.87 0.18
C ASN A 95 17.22 9.76 1.03
N ALA A 96 16.63 10.11 2.18
CA ALA A 96 15.98 9.14 3.06
C ALA A 96 14.70 8.56 2.43
N MET A 97 13.96 9.36 1.66
CA MET A 97 12.76 8.91 0.95
C MET A 97 13.07 7.93 -0.18
N LEU A 98 14.27 7.97 -0.79
CA LEU A 98 14.65 7.00 -1.82
C LEU A 98 14.61 5.57 -1.30
N ILE A 99 15.01 5.31 -0.05
CA ILE A 99 14.95 3.96 0.56
C ILE A 99 13.49 3.53 0.81
N VAL A 100 12.60 4.47 1.11
CA VAL A 100 11.18 4.17 1.35
C VAL A 100 10.44 3.90 0.04
N VAL A 101 10.66 4.75 -0.98
CA VAL A 101 10.16 4.52 -2.34
C VAL A 101 10.75 3.22 -2.90
N ALA A 102 12.05 2.98 -2.63
CA ALA A 102 12.78 1.70 -2.50
C ALA A 102 11.90 0.44 -2.50
N GLY A 103 11.26 0.29 -1.36
CA GLY A 103 10.51 -0.89 -1.00
C GLY A 103 9.07 -0.86 -1.47
N PHE A 104 8.56 0.24 -2.04
CA PHE A 104 7.15 0.38 -2.38
C PHE A 104 6.64 -0.71 -3.33
N PRO A 105 7.25 -0.98 -4.50
CA PRO A 105 6.72 -2.00 -5.41
C PRO A 105 6.73 -3.40 -4.79
N GLY A 106 7.77 -3.76 -4.04
CA GLY A 106 7.83 -5.05 -3.33
C GLY A 106 6.78 -5.15 -2.22
N ALA A 107 6.64 -4.10 -1.42
CA ALA A 107 5.62 -4.01 -0.38
C ALA A 107 4.21 -4.08 -0.98
N PHE A 108 3.96 -3.39 -2.10
CA PHE A 108 2.69 -3.42 -2.81
C PHE A 108 2.36 -4.83 -3.28
N ILE A 109 3.27 -5.51 -3.98
CA ILE A 109 3.06 -6.90 -4.43
C ILE A 109 2.77 -7.81 -3.24
N SER A 110 3.55 -7.70 -2.15
CA SER A 110 3.35 -8.53 -0.96
C SER A 110 1.99 -8.28 -0.29
N ALA A 111 1.55 -7.03 -0.21
CA ALA A 111 0.26 -6.65 0.35
C ALA A 111 -0.90 -7.11 -0.55
N PHE A 112 -0.73 -7.06 -1.87
CA PHE A 112 -1.75 -7.48 -2.83
C PHE A 112 -1.91 -9.00 -2.87
N PHE A 113 -0.83 -9.77 -2.80
CA PHE A 113 -0.92 -11.24 -2.80
C PHE A 113 -1.34 -11.81 -1.45
N THR A 114 -0.69 -11.39 -0.37
CA THR A 114 -0.92 -11.96 0.97
C THR A 114 -2.07 -11.27 1.70
N GLY A 115 -2.14 -9.94 1.59
CA GLY A 115 -3.13 -9.13 2.29
C GLY A 115 -4.51 -9.21 1.65
N SER A 116 -4.61 -9.21 0.32
CA SER A 116 -5.90 -9.26 -0.39
C SER A 116 -6.65 -10.55 -0.08
N LEU A 117 -5.97 -11.71 -0.11
CA LEU A 117 -6.59 -13.01 0.24
C LEU A 117 -7.20 -13.04 1.65
N LEU A 118 -6.43 -12.62 2.65
CA LEU A 118 -6.89 -12.64 4.04
C LEU A 118 -8.02 -11.64 4.28
N ILE A 119 -7.90 -10.42 3.73
CA ILE A 119 -8.91 -9.37 3.87
C ILE A 119 -10.19 -9.78 3.13
N GLU A 120 -10.08 -10.30 1.90
CA GLU A 120 -11.22 -10.76 1.11
C GLU A 120 -11.97 -11.91 1.82
N ASN A 121 -11.24 -12.88 2.37
CA ASN A 121 -11.88 -13.99 3.10
C ASN A 121 -12.58 -13.50 4.39
N ILE A 122 -11.90 -12.65 5.17
CA ILE A 122 -12.41 -12.12 6.44
C ILE A 122 -13.66 -11.25 6.18
N PHE A 123 -13.60 -10.30 5.27
CA PHE A 123 -14.71 -9.39 4.96
C PHE A 123 -15.73 -9.94 3.95
N SER A 124 -15.54 -11.18 3.48
CA SER A 124 -16.40 -11.83 2.48
C SER A 124 -16.54 -11.00 1.21
N LEU A 125 -15.40 -10.51 0.70
CA LEU A 125 -15.31 -9.76 -0.54
C LEU A 125 -14.94 -10.70 -1.69
N ASP A 126 -15.58 -10.54 -2.84
CA ASP A 126 -15.24 -11.28 -4.06
C ASP A 126 -14.12 -10.54 -4.80
N GLY A 127 -12.87 -10.88 -4.50
CA GLY A 127 -11.69 -10.33 -5.15
C GLY A 127 -10.86 -11.36 -5.92
N LEU A 128 -9.84 -10.84 -6.62
CA LEU A 128 -8.94 -11.64 -7.45
C LEU A 128 -8.06 -12.59 -6.63
N GLY A 129 -7.75 -12.23 -5.38
CA GLY A 129 -7.02 -13.12 -4.48
C GLY A 129 -7.82 -14.39 -4.23
N LEU A 130 -9.02 -14.24 -3.67
CA LEU A 130 -9.92 -15.34 -3.32
C LEU A 130 -10.31 -16.16 -4.54
N LEU A 131 -10.58 -15.51 -5.68
CA LEU A 131 -10.86 -16.17 -6.95
C LEU A 131 -9.69 -17.05 -7.39
N GLY A 132 -8.46 -16.53 -7.31
CA GLY A 132 -7.25 -17.30 -7.61
C GLY A 132 -7.10 -18.54 -6.74
N PHE A 133 -7.28 -18.38 -5.42
CA PHE A 133 -7.19 -19.49 -4.48
C PHE A 133 -8.23 -20.57 -4.76
N ARG A 134 -9.51 -20.18 -4.95
CA ARG A 134 -10.59 -21.14 -5.28
C ARG A 134 -10.31 -21.86 -6.59
N SER A 135 -9.86 -21.14 -7.62
CA SER A 135 -9.56 -21.73 -8.93
C SER A 135 -8.43 -22.76 -8.87
N VAL A 136 -7.42 -22.56 -8.01
CA VAL A 136 -6.37 -23.56 -7.78
C VAL A 136 -6.93 -24.82 -7.11
N VAL A 137 -7.80 -24.66 -6.11
CA VAL A 137 -8.44 -25.77 -5.38
C VAL A 137 -9.37 -26.56 -6.30
N GLU A 138 -10.17 -25.87 -7.11
CA GLU A 138 -11.13 -26.45 -8.06
C GLU A 138 -10.47 -26.94 -9.36
N ARG A 139 -9.15 -26.72 -9.51
CA ARG A 139 -8.36 -27.06 -10.70
C ARG A 139 -8.88 -26.39 -11.99
N ASP A 140 -9.44 -25.19 -11.86
CA ASP A 140 -9.82 -24.35 -12.98
C ASP A 140 -8.56 -23.64 -13.54
N TYR A 141 -7.77 -24.39 -14.32
CA TYR A 141 -6.53 -23.89 -14.91
C TYR A 141 -6.72 -22.62 -15.76
N PRO A 142 -7.76 -22.49 -16.61
CA PRO A 142 -8.02 -21.25 -17.34
C PRO A 142 -8.11 -20.01 -16.43
N VAL A 143 -8.88 -20.09 -15.34
CA VAL A 143 -9.04 -18.95 -14.42
C VAL A 143 -7.75 -18.68 -13.63
N VAL A 144 -7.01 -19.73 -13.25
CA VAL A 144 -5.69 -19.57 -12.62
C VAL A 144 -4.73 -18.81 -13.53
N PHE A 145 -4.61 -19.19 -14.80
CA PHE A 145 -3.72 -18.50 -15.75
C PHE A 145 -4.17 -17.07 -16.03
N ALA A 146 -5.47 -16.82 -16.17
CA ALA A 146 -5.98 -15.47 -16.32
C ALA A 146 -5.63 -14.58 -15.12
N ASN A 147 -5.78 -15.11 -13.89
CA ASN A 147 -5.47 -14.38 -12.68
C ASN A 147 -3.96 -14.11 -12.53
N LEU A 148 -3.11 -15.11 -12.83
CA LEU A 148 -1.66 -14.95 -12.85
C LEU A 148 -1.21 -13.89 -13.87
N TYR A 149 -1.84 -13.87 -15.05
CA TYR A 149 -1.57 -12.86 -16.07
C TYR A 149 -1.93 -11.44 -15.57
N ILE A 150 -3.12 -11.27 -15.01
CA ILE A 150 -3.58 -9.98 -14.47
C ILE A 150 -2.65 -9.49 -13.36
N PHE A 151 -2.27 -10.35 -12.41
CA PHE A 151 -1.35 -9.96 -11.35
C PHE A 151 0.03 -9.60 -11.88
N SER A 152 0.54 -10.34 -12.86
CA SER A 152 1.83 -10.06 -13.48
C SER A 152 1.81 -8.70 -14.20
N LEU A 153 0.73 -8.41 -14.93
CA LEU A 153 0.52 -7.13 -15.61
C LEU A 153 0.42 -5.97 -14.61
N LEU A 154 -0.36 -6.12 -13.55
CA LEU A 154 -0.46 -5.12 -12.49
C LEU A 154 0.89 -4.90 -11.80
N GLY A 155 1.63 -5.96 -11.51
CA GLY A 155 2.98 -5.89 -10.95
C GLY A 155 3.93 -5.10 -11.84
N LEU A 156 3.91 -5.32 -13.15
CA LEU A 156 4.68 -4.54 -14.12
C LEU A 156 4.28 -3.06 -14.14
N ILE A 157 2.98 -2.76 -14.12
CA ILE A 157 2.48 -1.38 -14.08
C ILE A 157 2.95 -0.67 -12.80
N VAL A 158 2.85 -1.33 -11.65
CA VAL A 158 3.28 -0.75 -10.37
C VAL A 158 4.80 -0.61 -10.31
N GLY A 159 5.56 -1.55 -10.86
CA GLY A 159 7.00 -1.42 -11.01
C GLY A 159 7.36 -0.19 -11.85
N LEU A 160 6.74 -0.04 -13.02
CA LEU A 160 6.96 1.10 -13.91
C LEU A 160 6.59 2.44 -13.25
N LEU A 161 5.45 2.50 -12.54
CA LEU A 161 5.06 3.68 -11.78
C LEU A 161 6.06 4.00 -10.68
N SER A 162 6.59 2.97 -10.01
CA SER A 162 7.63 3.14 -9.00
C SER A 162 8.88 3.74 -9.62
N ASP A 163 9.38 3.17 -10.72
CA ASP A 163 10.54 3.65 -11.49
C ASP A 163 10.39 5.13 -11.92
N LEU A 164 9.19 5.52 -12.36
CA LEU A 164 8.88 6.90 -12.69
C LEU A 164 8.93 7.82 -11.46
N ILE A 165 8.35 7.38 -10.33
CA ILE A 165 8.40 8.12 -9.06
C ILE A 165 9.84 8.28 -8.59
N TYR A 166 10.70 7.27 -8.69
CA TYR A 166 12.13 7.43 -8.38
C TYR A 166 12.79 8.51 -9.22
N THR A 167 12.56 8.49 -10.53
CA THR A 167 13.16 9.46 -11.46
C THR A 167 12.69 10.89 -11.15
N TRP A 168 11.44 11.07 -10.73
CA TRP A 168 10.91 12.36 -10.29
C TRP A 168 11.49 12.81 -8.95
N VAL A 169 11.61 11.87 -7.99
CA VAL A 169 12.14 12.16 -6.65
C VAL A 169 13.62 12.51 -6.74
N ASP A 170 14.42 11.78 -7.50
CA ASP A 170 15.84 12.10 -7.73
C ASP A 170 16.24 11.99 -9.22
N PRO A 171 16.27 13.11 -9.96
CA PRO A 171 16.67 13.15 -11.37
C PRO A 171 18.19 12.99 -11.57
N ARG A 172 18.97 12.72 -10.52
CA ARG A 172 20.42 12.40 -10.61
C ARG A 172 20.70 10.92 -10.77
N ILE A 173 19.68 10.06 -10.67
CA ILE A 173 19.78 8.64 -10.96
C ILE A 173 19.82 8.48 -12.49
N ASP A 174 21.02 8.66 -13.03
CA ASP A 174 21.31 8.40 -14.42
C ASP A 174 21.50 6.89 -14.58
N PHE A 175 20.61 6.23 -15.33
CA PHE A 175 20.72 4.80 -15.64
C PHE A 175 21.94 4.46 -16.51
N GLU A 176 22.73 5.47 -16.90
CA GLU A 176 23.92 5.33 -17.74
C GLU A 176 25.16 4.82 -17.00
N ARG A 177 25.27 4.96 -15.67
CA ARG A 177 26.45 4.46 -14.91
C ARG A 177 26.23 3.08 -14.32
N ARG A 178 26.07 2.10 -15.20
CA ARG A 178 26.48 0.72 -14.89
C ARG A 178 27.97 0.60 -15.20
N ASP A 179 28.81 1.01 -14.25
CA ASP A 179 30.22 0.63 -14.29
C ASP A 179 30.32 -0.85 -13.91
N VAL A 180 30.73 -1.64 -14.91
CA VAL A 180 31.03 -3.07 -14.87
C VAL A 180 32.32 -3.32 -14.09
#